data_AF-A0A256G5J7-F1
#
_entry.id   AF-A0A256G5J7-F1
#
_cell.length_a   1.000
_cell.length_b   1.000
_cell.length_c   1.000
_cell.angle_alpha   90.00
_cell.angle_beta   90.00
_cell.angle_gamma   90.00
#
_symmetry.space_group_name_H-M   'P 1'
#
loop_
_entity.id
_entity.type
_entity.pdbx_description
1 polymer ?
#
loop_
_entity_poly.entity_id
_entity_poly.type
_entity_poly.pdbx_seq_one_letter_code
_entity_poly.pdbx_strand_id
1 'polypeptide(L)'
;MPGQEDISNHFGGKTSVEDRFAYGEWVEGLTGVPVLASASVSFECELTNAVDEATHRILFGRVIDIRENEKQAALLYCMRRYLSV
;
A
#
# COMPACT_ATOMS: atom_id res chain seq x y z
N MET A 1 10.17 13.49 -5.46
CA MET A 1 10.25 12.70 -4.23
C MET A 1 10.58 11.28 -4.63
N PRO A 2 11.84 10.83 -4.50
CA PRO A 2 12.07 9.50 -3.93
C PRO A 2 11.48 9.51 -2.50
N GLY A 3 11.07 8.39 -1.89
CA GLY A 3 10.75 8.44 -0.44
C GLY A 3 9.50 7.75 0.06
N GLN A 4 9.24 6.51 -0.35
CA GLN A 4 8.44 5.59 0.46
C GLN A 4 9.12 4.22 0.66
N GLU A 5 10.43 4.15 0.41
CA GLU A 5 11.27 2.99 0.69
C GLU A 5 11.19 2.59 2.15
N ASP A 6 11.14 3.58 3.06
CA ASP A 6 11.06 3.35 4.49
C ASP A 6 9.71 2.71 4.89
N ILE A 7 8.60 3.27 4.40
CA ILE A 7 7.26 2.68 4.54
C ILE A 7 7.24 1.26 3.97
N SER A 8 7.76 1.07 2.76
CA SER A 8 7.83 -0.25 2.12
C SER A 8 8.66 -1.26 2.94
N ASN A 9 9.77 -0.82 3.54
CA ASN A 9 10.62 -1.64 4.41
C ASN A 9 9.89 -2.07 5.69
N HIS A 10 9.16 -1.15 6.35
CA HIS A 10 8.39 -1.46 7.56
C HIS A 10 7.29 -2.48 7.28
N PHE A 11 6.54 -2.31 6.19
CA PHE A 11 5.48 -3.25 5.77
C PHE A 11 6.02 -4.53 5.12
N GLY A 12 7.28 -4.55 4.68
CA GLY A 12 7.97 -5.70 4.09
C GLY A 12 8.51 -6.73 5.09
N GLY A 13 8.19 -6.59 6.39
CA GLY A 13 8.51 -7.60 7.41
C GLY A 13 9.61 -7.22 8.41
N LYS A 14 10.16 -6.00 8.36
CA LYS A 14 11.15 -5.53 9.35
C LYS A 14 10.53 -5.09 10.68
N THR A 15 9.22 -4.94 10.73
CA THR A 15 8.48 -4.39 11.88
C THR A 15 7.27 -5.26 12.21
N SER A 16 6.91 -5.32 13.50
CA SER A 16 5.70 -5.96 14.01
C SER A 16 4.45 -5.43 13.30
N VAL A 17 3.33 -6.14 13.35
CA VAL A 17 2.10 -5.67 12.67
C VAL A 17 1.58 -4.41 13.35
N GLU A 18 1.69 -4.37 14.66
CA GLU A 18 1.19 -3.34 15.57
C GLU A 18 1.91 -2.00 15.35
N ASP A 19 3.22 -2.03 15.09
CA ASP A 19 4.04 -0.83 15.00
C ASP A 19 4.12 -0.25 13.58
N ARG A 20 3.71 -0.99 12.54
CA ARG A 20 3.82 -0.54 11.13
C ARG A 20 3.11 0.78 10.86
N PHE A 21 1.95 0.98 11.47
CA PHE A 21 1.14 2.19 11.27
C PHE A 21 1.66 3.40 12.06
N ALA A 22 2.68 3.24 12.91
CA ALA A 22 3.39 4.37 13.50
C ALA A 22 4.29 5.11 12.48
N TYR A 23 4.56 4.49 11.32
CA TYR A 23 5.38 5.05 10.26
C TYR A 23 4.48 5.55 9.13
N GLY A 24 4.59 6.84 8.80
CA GLY A 24 3.77 7.52 7.80
C GLY A 24 2.58 8.26 8.38
N GLU A 25 1.93 9.06 7.54
CA GLU A 25 0.70 9.76 7.90
C GLU A 25 -0.49 8.97 7.36
N TRP A 26 -1.36 8.54 8.26
CA TRP A 26 -2.53 7.72 7.95
C TRP A 26 -3.80 8.52 8.20
N VAL A 27 -4.72 8.44 7.26
CA VAL A 27 -6.04 9.04 7.35
C VAL A 27 -7.10 7.94 7.26
N GLU A 28 -8.27 8.20 7.80
CA GLU A 28 -9.38 7.26 7.74
C GLU A 28 -9.94 7.18 6.30
N GLY A 29 -10.10 5.95 5.81
CA GLY A 29 -10.75 5.62 4.54
C GLY A 29 -12.28 5.70 4.61
N LEU A 30 -12.94 5.50 3.48
CA LEU A 30 -14.40 5.48 3.36
C LEU A 30 -15.06 4.43 4.27
N THR A 31 -14.40 3.28 4.47
CA THR A 31 -14.85 2.15 5.30
C THR A 31 -14.15 2.08 6.66
N GLY A 32 -13.40 3.11 7.04
CA GLY A 32 -12.64 3.13 8.29
C GLY A 32 -11.24 2.49 8.21
N VAL A 33 -10.84 1.99 7.03
CA VAL A 33 -9.50 1.41 6.85
C VAL A 33 -8.41 2.51 6.78
N PRO A 34 -7.19 2.27 7.30
CA PRO A 34 -6.11 3.25 7.21
C PRO A 34 -5.66 3.46 5.75
N VAL A 35 -5.60 4.73 5.33
CA VAL A 35 -5.12 5.14 4.00
C VAL A 35 -3.87 6.01 4.16
N LEU A 36 -2.80 5.67 3.43
CA LEU A 36 -1.53 6.42 3.48
C LEU A 36 -1.69 7.75 2.75
N ALA A 37 -1.66 8.86 3.50
CA ALA A 37 -1.94 10.20 2.97
C ALA A 37 -0.97 10.63 1.88
N SER A 38 0.28 10.17 1.95
CA SER A 38 1.36 10.53 1.01
C SER A 38 1.51 9.56 -0.17
N ALA A 39 0.68 8.51 -0.28
CA ALA A 39 0.76 7.57 -1.39
C ALA A 39 0.46 8.23 -2.75
N SER A 40 1.15 7.84 -3.82
CA SER A 40 0.86 8.38 -5.16
C SER A 40 -0.59 8.15 -5.57
N VAL A 41 -1.12 6.96 -5.26
CA VAL A 41 -2.53 6.59 -5.44
C VAL A 41 -2.90 5.59 -4.35
N SER A 42 -4.12 5.68 -3.83
CA SER A 42 -4.73 4.69 -2.94
C SER A 42 -6.05 4.24 -3.53
N PHE A 43 -6.25 2.93 -3.59
CA PHE A 43 -7.51 2.30 -3.97
C PHE A 43 -8.13 1.66 -2.74
N GLU A 44 -9.33 2.09 -2.40
CA GLU A 44 -10.14 1.41 -1.41
C GLU A 44 -11.07 0.43 -2.11
N CYS A 45 -11.07 -0.81 -1.64
CA CYS A 45 -11.73 -1.92 -2.33
C CYS A 45 -12.60 -2.72 -1.38
N GLU A 46 -13.78 -3.11 -1.86
CA GLU A 46 -14.58 -4.17 -1.26
C GLU A 46 -14.14 -5.53 -1.84
N LEU A 47 -13.86 -6.52 -0.97
CA LEU A 47 -13.48 -7.86 -1.41
C LEU A 47 -14.69 -8.58 -1.99
N THR A 48 -14.65 -8.93 -3.28
CA THR A 48 -15.75 -9.60 -3.99
C THR A 48 -15.50 -11.08 -4.20
N ASN A 49 -14.24 -11.51 -4.28
CA ASN A 49 -13.87 -12.92 -4.43
C ASN A 49 -12.45 -13.19 -3.89
N ALA A 50 -12.19 -14.43 -3.50
CA ALA A 50 -10.86 -14.91 -3.12
C ALA A 50 -10.64 -16.35 -3.62
N VAL A 51 -9.48 -16.61 -4.19
CA VAL A 51 -9.10 -17.94 -4.71
C VAL A 51 -7.77 -18.36 -4.09
N ASP A 52 -7.74 -19.54 -3.47
CA ASP A 52 -6.51 -20.15 -2.95
C ASP A 52 -5.75 -20.86 -4.07
N GLU A 53 -4.45 -20.58 -4.19
CA GLU A 53 -3.54 -21.21 -5.14
C GLU A 53 -2.22 -21.56 -4.44
N ALA A 54 -2.09 -22.83 -4.05
CA ALA A 54 -0.96 -23.38 -3.30
C ALA A 54 -0.63 -22.56 -2.02
N THR A 55 0.44 -21.75 -2.06
CA THR A 55 0.93 -20.98 -0.91
C THR A 55 0.38 -19.55 -0.85
N HIS A 56 -0.39 -19.13 -1.85
CA HIS A 56 -0.89 -17.77 -1.98
C HIS A 56 -2.41 -17.74 -2.22
N ARG A 57 -3.01 -16.56 -2.01
CA ARG A 57 -4.41 -16.28 -2.28
C ARG A 57 -4.54 -15.08 -3.21
N ILE A 58 -5.31 -15.24 -4.28
CA ILE A 58 -5.68 -14.15 -5.18
C ILE A 58 -6.93 -13.48 -4.62
N LEU A 59 -6.85 -12.16 -4.36
CA LEU A 59 -7.96 -11.35 -3.85
C LEU A 59 -8.50 -10.45 -4.96
N PHE A 60 -9.80 -10.55 -5.25
CA PHE A 60 -10.47 -9.69 -6.21
C PHE A 60 -11.23 -8.59 -5.46
N GLY A 61 -10.79 -7.35 -5.63
CA GLY A 61 -11.42 -6.18 -5.02
C GLY A 61 -12.17 -5.33 -6.04
N ARG A 62 -13.39 -4.91 -5.71
CA ARG A 62 -14.11 -3.86 -6.43
C ARG A 62 -13.73 -2.51 -5.84
N VAL A 63 -13.18 -1.62 -6.65
CA VAL A 63 -12.80 -0.26 -6.23
C VAL A 63 -14.07 0.53 -5.86
N ILE A 64 -14.07 1.10 -4.66
CA ILE A 64 -15.18 1.90 -4.10
C ILE A 64 -14.77 3.34 -3.79
N ASP A 65 -13.46 3.62 -3.63
CA ASP A 65 -12.91 4.97 -3.52
C ASP A 65 -11.50 5.03 -4.14
N ILE A 66 -11.12 6.20 -4.65
CA ILE A 66 -9.79 6.47 -5.22
C ILE A 66 -9.29 7.80 -4.68
N ARG A 67 -8.07 7.79 -4.13
CA ARG A 67 -7.35 9.01 -3.74
C ARG A 67 -6.07 9.10 -4.54
N GLU A 68 -5.91 10.18 -5.29
CA GLU A 68 -4.73 10.46 -6.10
C GLU A 68 -4.03 11.71 -5.56
N ASN A 69 -2.69 11.65 -5.46
CA ASN A 69 -1.88 12.82 -5.11
C ASN A 69 -1.32 13.48 -6.37
N GLU A 70 -1.28 14.82 -6.38
CA GLU A 70 -0.74 15.60 -7.51
C GLU A 70 0.73 15.24 -7.82
N LYS A 71 1.50 14.90 -6.79
CA LYS A 71 2.87 14.39 -6.94
C LYS A 71 2.85 12.88 -7.19
N GLN A 72 2.76 12.51 -8.46
CA GLN A 72 2.80 11.13 -8.92
C GLN A 72 4.24 10.67 -9.09
N ALA A 73 4.82 10.08 -8.04
CA ALA A 73 6.13 9.43 -8.11
C ALA A 73 5.98 7.94 -7.76
N ALA A 74 6.17 7.07 -8.76
CA ALA A 74 6.10 5.63 -8.56
C ALA A 74 7.38 5.10 -7.92
N LEU A 75 7.24 4.33 -6.84
CA LEU A 75 8.34 3.56 -6.27
C LEU A 75 8.46 2.23 -7.02
N LEU A 76 9.58 2.02 -7.72
CA LEU A 76 9.83 0.77 -8.43
C LEU A 76 10.75 -0.16 -7.62
N TYR A 77 10.51 -1.47 -7.71
CA TYR A 77 11.36 -2.50 -7.12
C TYR A 77 11.76 -3.54 -8.16
N CYS A 78 13.06 -3.70 -8.40
CA CYS A 78 13.60 -4.62 -9.39
C CYS A 78 14.99 -5.10 -8.98
N MET A 79 15.35 -6.34 -9.27
CA MET A 79 16.64 -6.95 -8.89
C MET A 79 16.99 -6.74 -7.40
N ARG A 80 15.99 -6.89 -6.53
CA ARG A 80 16.12 -6.73 -5.06
C ARG A 80 16.55 -5.32 -4.60
N ARG A 81 16.25 -4.29 -5.38
CA ARG A 81 16.53 -2.89 -5.02
C ARG A 81 15.41 -1.97 -5.46
N TYR A 82 15.25 -0.85 -4.75
CA TYR A 82 14.41 0.24 -5.18
C TYR A 82 15.08 1.01 -6.34
N LEU A 83 14.26 1.49 -7.26
CA LEU A 83 14.67 2.34 -8.38
C LEU A 83 13.87 3.63 -8.33
N SER A 84 14.56 4.76 -8.45
CA SER A 84 13.95 6.06 -8.70
C SER A 84 13.81 6.27 -10.21
N VAL A 85 12.65 6.77 -10.65
CA VAL A 85 12.40 7.21 -12.02
C VAL A 85 12.30 8.71 -12.05
#